data_AF-A0A9E4FHW8-F1
#
_entry.id   AF-A0A9E4FHW8-F1
#
_cell.length_a   1.000
_cell.length_b   1.000
_cell.length_c   1.000
_cell.angle_alpha   90.00
_cell.angle_beta   90.00
_cell.angle_gamma   90.00
#
_symmetry.space_group_name_H-M   'P 1'
#
loop_
_entity.id
_entity.type
_entity.pdbx_description
1 polymer ?
#
loop_
_entity_poly.entity_id
_entity_poly.type
_entity_poly.pdbx_seq_one_letter_code
_entity_poly.pdbx_strand_id
1 'polypeptide(L)'
;RPYMATLRPGLLTPVEPDWGLDAEVETLAPHGAGGPDIEMLDTHVQEDAGGLELEAAKIVMAVGMGIGSPENLPIIFGLAESIGATVAATRNVTDAGWLPRQIQVGLTGRAIAPELYIAVGIRGD
;
A
#
# COMPACT_ATOMS: atom_id res chain seq x y z
N ARG A 1 20.00 -24.26 -10.25
CA ARG A 1 18.59 -23.85 -10.53
C ARG A 1 18.28 -22.75 -9.52
N PRO A 2 17.99 -21.51 -9.95
CA PRO A 2 17.61 -20.48 -9.00
C PRO A 2 16.25 -20.81 -8.38
N TYR A 3 16.11 -20.55 -7.09
CA TYR A 3 14.81 -20.45 -6.44
C TYR A 3 14.33 -19.01 -6.61
N MET A 4 13.09 -18.83 -7.05
CA MET A 4 12.50 -17.51 -7.26
C MET A 4 11.30 -17.35 -6.34
N ALA A 5 11.19 -16.18 -5.72
CA ALA A 5 10.04 -15.78 -4.92
C ALA A 5 9.80 -14.28 -5.14
N THR A 6 8.53 -13.87 -5.09
CA THR A 6 8.15 -12.46 -5.00
C THR A 6 7.92 -12.10 -3.54
N LEU A 7 8.39 -10.93 -3.12
CA LEU A 7 8.20 -10.43 -1.76
C LEU A 7 7.19 -9.29 -1.79
N ARG A 8 6.28 -9.30 -0.81
CA ARG A 8 5.33 -8.19 -0.63
C ARG A 8 6.07 -6.98 -0.05
N PRO A 9 5.79 -5.75 -0.52
CA PRO A 9 6.26 -4.53 0.14
C PRO A 9 5.92 -4.53 1.64
N GLY A 10 6.82 -3.99 2.47
CA GLY A 10 6.64 -3.91 3.93
C GLY A 10 6.83 -5.23 4.70
N LEU A 11 7.02 -6.38 4.03
CA LEU A 11 7.18 -7.67 4.71
C LEU A 11 8.50 -7.79 5.49
N LEU A 12 9.55 -7.13 5.02
CA LEU A 12 10.89 -7.17 5.62
C LEU A 12 11.25 -5.79 6.14
N THR A 13 11.93 -5.75 7.28
CA THR A 13 12.52 -4.53 7.81
C THR A 13 13.79 -4.21 7.02
N PRO A 14 13.91 -3.01 6.43
CA PRO A 14 15.17 -2.57 5.81
C PRO A 14 16.31 -2.59 6.83
N VAL A 15 17.48 -3.06 6.41
CA VAL A 15 18.69 -2.96 7.21
C VAL A 15 19.22 -1.52 7.21
N GLU A 16 19.89 -1.10 8.29
CA GLU A 16 20.59 0.17 8.30
C GLU A 16 21.72 0.16 7.25
N PRO A 17 21.82 1.20 6.40
CA PRO A 17 22.84 1.25 5.37
C PRO A 17 24.23 1.42 5.98
N ASP A 18 25.13 0.49 5.66
CA ASP A 18 26.55 0.61 5.97
C ASP A 18 27.30 1.17 4.76
N TRP A 19 27.62 2.45 4.83
CA TRP A 19 28.31 3.19 3.76
C TRP A 19 29.81 2.90 3.68
N GLY A 20 30.37 2.09 4.58
CA GLY A 20 31.77 1.67 4.55
C GLY A 20 32.03 0.38 3.76
N LEU A 21 30.98 -0.26 3.24
CA LEU A 21 31.10 -1.50 2.48
C LEU A 21 31.45 -1.21 1.01
N ASP A 22 32.50 -1.88 0.52
CA ASP A 22 32.78 -1.97 -0.90
C ASP A 22 32.02 -3.16 -1.52
N ALA A 23 31.43 -2.93 -2.69
CA ALA A 23 30.72 -3.96 -3.46
C ALA A 23 31.31 -4.08 -4.86
N GLU A 24 31.37 -5.32 -5.37
CA GLU A 24 31.73 -5.57 -6.76
C GLU A 24 30.55 -5.14 -7.67
N VAL A 25 30.82 -4.24 -8.62
CA VAL A 25 29.82 -3.77 -9.58
C VAL A 25 30.11 -4.41 -10.93
N GLU A 26 29.22 -5.30 -11.37
CA GLU A 26 29.27 -5.93 -12.68
C GLU A 26 28.21 -5.31 -13.62
N THR A 27 28.63 -4.83 -14.78
CA THR A 27 27.72 -4.34 -15.82
C THR A 27 27.31 -5.48 -16.75
N LEU A 28 26.05 -5.88 -16.69
CA LEU A 28 25.49 -6.92 -17.56
C LEU A 28 24.88 -6.31 -18.82
N ALA A 29 25.27 -6.81 -20.00
CA ALA A 29 24.64 -6.42 -21.26
C ALA A 29 23.25 -7.08 -21.38
N PRO A 30 22.21 -6.33 -21.81
CA PRO A 30 20.89 -6.91 -22.01
C PRO A 30 20.95 -7.98 -23.11
N HIS A 31 20.41 -9.16 -22.82
CA HIS A 31 20.36 -10.26 -23.78
C HIS A 31 19.04 -10.23 -24.56
N GLY A 32 19.11 -10.10 -25.89
CA GLY A 32 17.98 -10.41 -26.78
C GLY A 32 16.79 -9.44 -26.79
N ALA A 33 16.98 -8.16 -26.50
CA ALA A 33 15.89 -7.18 -26.59
C ALA A 33 15.57 -6.85 -28.07
N GLY A 34 14.61 -7.55 -28.66
CA GLY A 34 14.06 -7.27 -30.01
C GLY A 34 13.22 -5.99 -30.10
N GLY A 35 13.52 -4.99 -29.27
CA GLY A 35 12.64 -3.87 -28.98
C GLY A 35 11.48 -4.25 -28.07
N PRO A 36 10.72 -3.27 -27.56
CA PRO A 36 9.52 -3.53 -26.77
C PRO A 36 8.35 -3.96 -27.67
N ASP A 37 7.59 -4.98 -27.25
CA ASP A 37 6.30 -5.35 -27.86
C ASP A 37 5.17 -4.36 -27.50
N ILE A 38 5.45 -3.40 -26.62
CA ILE A 38 4.49 -2.46 -26.03
C ILE A 38 4.95 -1.04 -26.34
N GLU A 39 4.05 -0.25 -26.92
CA GLU A 39 4.23 1.20 -27.12
C GLU A 39 3.55 1.96 -25.99
N MET A 40 4.33 2.75 -25.25
CA MET A 40 3.80 3.66 -24.23
C MET A 40 3.27 4.92 -24.93
N LEU A 41 1.95 5.06 -24.96
CA LEU A 41 1.31 6.20 -25.64
C LEU A 41 1.28 7.46 -24.77
N ASP A 42 1.11 7.29 -23.46
CA ASP A 42 0.97 8.40 -22.52
C ASP A 42 1.35 7.99 -21.09
N THR A 43 1.81 8.95 -20.29
CA THR A 43 2.17 8.75 -18.88
C THR A 43 1.45 9.78 -18.02
N HIS A 44 0.60 9.29 -17.11
CA HIS A 44 -0.03 10.12 -16.11
C HIS A 44 0.62 9.88 -14.75
N VAL A 45 1.24 10.91 -14.19
CA VAL A 45 1.69 10.90 -12.81
C VAL A 45 0.51 11.36 -11.94
N GLN A 46 -0.03 10.44 -11.15
CA GLN A 46 -1.01 10.78 -10.11
C GLN A 46 -0.28 10.87 -8.77
N GLU A 47 -0.53 11.95 -8.04
CA GLU A 47 -0.09 12.05 -6.64
C GLU A 47 -0.88 11.03 -5.81
N ASP A 48 -0.16 10.00 -5.36
CA ASP A 48 -0.71 8.90 -4.58
C ASP A 48 -0.13 8.88 -3.16
N ALA A 49 0.03 10.07 -2.59
CA ALA A 49 0.64 10.25 -1.27
C ALA A 49 -0.05 9.40 -0.20
N GLY A 50 -1.38 9.37 -0.18
CA GLY A 50 -2.15 8.56 0.77
C GLY A 50 -2.00 7.05 0.56
N GLY A 51 -1.82 6.59 -0.68
CA GLY A 51 -1.55 5.19 -0.97
C GLY A 51 -0.16 4.76 -0.52
N LEU A 52 0.85 5.59 -0.79
CA LEU A 52 2.23 5.38 -0.34
C LEU A 52 2.35 5.39 1.18
N GLU A 53 1.67 6.33 1.84
CA GLU A 53 1.62 6.40 3.30
C GLU A 53 1.00 5.13 3.90
N LEU A 54 -0.09 4.62 3.29
CA LEU A 54 -0.75 3.40 3.73
C LEU A 54 0.11 2.15 3.55
N GLU A 55 0.91 2.05 2.49
CA GLU A 55 1.82 0.91 2.27
C GLU A 55 2.99 0.88 3.28
N ALA A 56 3.42 2.06 3.74
CA ALA A 56 4.48 2.19 4.75
C ALA A 56 3.96 2.18 6.20
N ALA A 57 2.63 2.14 6.40
CA ALA A 57 2.02 2.29 7.70
C ALA A 57 2.28 1.09 8.63
N LYS A 58 2.72 1.39 9.86
CA LYS A 58 2.89 0.38 10.92
C LYS A 58 1.58 0.00 11.61
N ILE A 59 0.72 0.98 11.81
CA ILE A 59 -0.62 0.79 12.40
C ILE A 59 -1.63 1.25 11.37
N VAL A 60 -2.60 0.39 11.05
CA VAL A 60 -3.67 0.70 10.10
C VAL A 60 -5.02 0.55 10.76
N MET A 61 -5.86 1.57 10.61
CA MET A 61 -7.26 1.53 11.00
C MET A 61 -8.13 1.49 9.75
N ALA A 62 -8.73 0.33 9.49
CA ALA A 62 -9.52 0.10 8.30
C ALA A 62 -11.02 0.21 8.58
N VAL A 63 -11.71 0.93 7.70
CA VAL A 63 -13.13 1.26 7.82
C VAL A 63 -13.97 0.46 6.84
N GLY A 64 -15.05 -0.14 7.35
CA GLY A 64 -16.09 -0.79 6.55
C GLY A 64 -17.45 -0.13 6.72
N MET A 65 -18.43 -0.57 5.93
CA MET A 65 -19.80 -0.03 5.96
C MET A 65 -20.50 -0.18 7.31
N GLY A 66 -20.01 -1.07 8.19
CA GLY A 66 -20.54 -1.27 9.54
C GLY A 66 -20.40 -0.06 10.46
N ILE A 67 -19.69 1.01 10.04
CA ILE A 67 -19.71 2.30 10.75
C ILE A 67 -21.03 3.05 10.57
N GLY A 68 -21.91 2.59 9.68
CA GLY A 68 -23.27 3.09 9.50
C GLY A 68 -23.41 4.29 8.57
N SER A 69 -22.58 5.33 8.75
CA SER A 69 -22.69 6.60 7.99
C SER A 69 -21.31 7.27 7.82
N PRO A 70 -21.07 8.02 6.73
CA PRO A 70 -19.85 8.83 6.58
C PRO A 70 -19.72 9.92 7.65
N GLU A 71 -20.82 10.30 8.32
CA GLU A 71 -20.79 11.24 9.46
C GLU A 71 -19.99 10.72 10.65
N ASN A 72 -19.72 9.41 10.70
CA ASN A 72 -18.88 8.78 11.73
C ASN A 72 -17.39 8.73 11.35
N LEU A 73 -17.00 9.17 10.15
CA LEU A 73 -15.58 9.23 9.77
C LEU A 73 -14.74 10.18 10.64
N PRO A 74 -15.22 11.39 11.05
CA PRO A 74 -14.43 12.30 11.88
C PRO A 74 -13.97 11.68 13.21
N ILE A 75 -14.81 10.87 13.88
CA ILE A 75 -14.41 10.20 15.12
C ILE A 75 -13.36 9.11 14.87
N ILE A 76 -13.44 8.42 13.73
CA ILE A 76 -12.44 7.42 13.34
C ILE A 76 -11.10 8.11 13.03
N PHE A 77 -11.12 9.22 12.30
CA PHE A 77 -9.92 10.00 12.02
C PHE A 77 -9.26 10.50 13.31
N GLY A 78 -10.04 11.05 14.24
CA GLY A 78 -9.50 11.48 15.54
C GLY A 78 -8.91 10.33 16.38
N LEU A 79 -9.52 9.13 16.32
CA LEU A 79 -8.96 7.96 16.99
C LEU A 79 -7.67 7.49 16.31
N ALA A 80 -7.65 7.43 14.98
CA ALA A 80 -6.49 7.04 14.21
C ALA A 80 -5.30 7.98 14.48
N GLU A 81 -5.54 9.29 14.49
CA GLU A 81 -4.54 10.31 14.84
C GLU A 81 -3.99 10.11 16.25
N SER A 82 -4.87 9.80 17.22
CA SER A 82 -4.46 9.63 18.62
C SER A 82 -3.51 8.46 18.87
N ILE A 83 -3.50 7.47 17.97
CA ILE A 83 -2.63 6.29 18.03
C ILE A 83 -1.59 6.24 16.91
N GLY A 84 -1.51 7.28 16.07
CA GLY A 84 -0.60 7.30 14.91
C GLY A 84 -0.91 6.26 13.85
N ALA A 85 -2.19 5.90 13.66
CA ALA A 85 -2.62 4.96 12.64
C ALA A 85 -2.96 5.66 11.33
N THR A 86 -2.60 5.04 10.21
CA THR A 86 -3.06 5.44 8.88
C THR A 86 -4.43 4.83 8.60
N VAL A 87 -5.37 5.63 8.08
CA VAL A 87 -6.72 5.15 7.76
C VAL A 87 -6.76 4.43 6.42
N ALA A 88 -7.46 3.30 6.40
CA ALA A 88 -7.76 2.52 5.21
C ALA A 88 -9.27 2.32 5.04
N ALA A 89 -9.70 1.91 3.85
CA ALA A 89 -11.10 1.69 3.53
C ALA A 89 -11.32 0.36 2.81
N THR A 90 -12.45 -0.29 3.06
CA THR A 90 -12.88 -1.43 2.23
C THR A 90 -13.44 -0.94 0.89
N ARG A 91 -13.51 -1.84 -0.11
CA ARG A 91 -14.07 -1.53 -1.44
C ARG A 91 -15.47 -0.92 -1.35
N ASN A 92 -16.33 -1.42 -0.47
CA ASN A 92 -17.69 -0.90 -0.34
C ASN A 92 -17.73 0.56 0.11
N VAL A 93 -16.77 0.98 0.95
CA VAL A 93 -16.66 2.37 1.44
C VAL A 93 -16.15 3.30 0.33
N THR A 94 -15.17 2.85 -0.46
CA THR A 94 -14.61 3.65 -1.57
C THR A 94 -15.56 3.71 -2.77
N ASP A 95 -16.26 2.61 -3.08
CA ASP A 95 -17.29 2.58 -4.13
C ASP A 95 -18.51 3.46 -3.76
N ALA A 96 -18.83 3.58 -2.47
CA ALA A 96 -19.84 4.52 -1.98
C ALA A 96 -19.35 6.00 -1.99
N GLY A 97 -18.08 6.25 -2.34
CA GLY A 97 -17.50 7.59 -2.40
C GLY A 97 -17.21 8.22 -1.03
N TRP A 98 -17.21 7.44 0.05
CA TRP A 98 -16.94 7.98 1.40
C TRP A 98 -15.46 8.31 1.61
N LEU A 99 -14.59 7.50 1.00
CA LEU A 99 -13.14 7.63 1.08
C LEU A 99 -12.50 7.38 -0.30
N PRO A 100 -11.31 7.94 -0.57
CA PRO A 100 -10.64 7.79 -1.85
C PRO A 100 -10.23 6.34 -2.13
N ARG A 101 -10.22 5.94 -3.42
CA ARG A 101 -9.80 4.59 -3.83
C ARG A 101 -8.32 4.31 -3.53
N GLN A 102 -7.50 5.34 -3.41
CA GLN A 102 -6.08 5.26 -3.09
C GLN A 102 -5.83 4.58 -1.74
N ILE A 103 -6.75 4.69 -0.78
CA ILE A 103 -6.62 4.06 0.55
C ILE A 103 -7.45 2.77 0.67
N GLN A 104 -7.89 2.20 -0.46
CA GLN A 104 -8.62 0.94 -0.48
C GLN A 104 -7.70 -0.23 -0.15
N VAL A 105 -8.11 -1.10 0.77
CA VAL A 105 -7.43 -2.35 1.11
C VAL A 105 -8.24 -3.58 0.69
N GLY A 106 -7.54 -4.68 0.41
CA GLY A 106 -8.12 -5.97 0.03
C GLY A 106 -7.61 -6.47 -1.33
N LEU A 107 -8.22 -7.54 -1.85
CA LEU A 107 -7.75 -8.21 -3.08
C LEU A 107 -7.69 -7.27 -4.30
N THR A 108 -8.67 -6.38 -4.43
CA THR A 108 -8.74 -5.39 -5.51
C THR A 108 -8.19 -4.01 -5.11
N GLY A 109 -7.65 -3.91 -3.89
CA GLY A 109 -7.03 -2.70 -3.37
C GLY A 109 -5.55 -2.93 -3.13
N ARG A 110 -4.99 -2.18 -2.18
CA ARG A 110 -3.60 -2.35 -1.77
C ARG A 110 -3.44 -3.56 -0.87
N ALA A 111 -2.35 -4.28 -1.11
CA ALA A 111 -1.85 -5.31 -0.21
C ALA A 111 -0.88 -4.66 0.77
N ILE A 112 -1.28 -4.57 2.05
CA ILE A 112 -0.48 -4.00 3.12
C ILE A 112 -0.03 -5.09 4.11
N ALA A 113 0.97 -4.77 4.92
CA ALA A 113 1.50 -5.65 5.96
C ALA A 113 1.84 -4.84 7.24
N PRO A 114 0.86 -4.18 7.87
CA PRO A 114 1.10 -3.41 9.09
C PRO A 114 1.39 -4.35 10.28
N GLU A 115 2.03 -3.80 11.31
CA GLU A 115 2.24 -4.47 12.60
C GLU A 115 0.91 -4.64 13.36
N LEU A 116 0.00 -3.68 13.24
CA LEU A 116 -1.34 -3.72 13.82
C LEU A 116 -2.41 -3.29 12.80
N TYR A 117 -3.43 -4.13 12.63
CA TYR A 117 -4.60 -3.84 11.80
C TYR A 117 -5.87 -3.80 12.65
N ILE A 118 -6.55 -2.66 12.66
CA ILE A 118 -7.78 -2.44 13.41
C ILE A 118 -8.94 -2.37 12.42
N ALA A 119 -9.80 -3.39 12.44
CA ALA A 119 -10.97 -3.46 11.59
C ALA A 119 -12.20 -2.82 12.26
N VAL A 120 -12.69 -1.71 11.73
CA VAL A 120 -13.85 -0.97 12.27
C VAL A 120 -15.03 -1.12 11.31
N GLY A 121 -16.05 -1.87 11.73
CA GLY A 121 -17.24 -2.08 10.90
C GLY A 121 -16.98 -2.88 9.62
N ILE A 122 -15.94 -3.72 9.60
CA ILE A 122 -15.60 -4.60 8.47
C ILE A 122 -16.15 -6.01 8.74
N ARG A 123 -16.83 -6.58 7.75
CA ARG A 123 -17.40 -7.93 7.83
C ARG A 123 -16.34 -9.04 7.69
N GLY A 124 -15.30 -8.81 6.88
CA GLY A 124 -14.19 -9.75 6.66
C GLY A 124 -14.50 -10.81 5.60
N ASP A 125 -14.86 -10.37 4.40
CA ASP A 125 -15.04 -11.21 3.21
C ASP A 125 -13.78 -11.31 2.33
#